data_AF-A0AA39US30-F1
#
_entry.id   AF-A0AA39US30-F1
#
_cell.length_a   1.000
_cell.length_b   1.000
_cell.length_c   1.000
_cell.angle_alpha   90.00
_cell.angle_beta   90.00
_cell.angle_gamma   90.00
#
_symmetry.space_group_name_H-M   'P 1'
#
loop_
_entity.id
_entity.type
_entity.pdbx_description
1 polymer ?
#
loop_
_entity_poly.entity_id
_entity_poly.type
_entity_poly.pdbx_seq_one_letter_code
_entity_poly.pdbx_strand_id
1 'polypeptide(L)'
;MDLQRKQPHLSFTASNPLILEITLDRVAVSAGVGGVEFISFDHTFETPLVVPILGTADSGVIENVALTQGGLDIIPEGFLDILNLDLFLREATIGGIGGISVNDTGLTATDTSTTWVTPFN
;
A
#
# COMPACT_ATOMS: atom_id res chain seq x y z
N MET A 1 -12.29 -21.33 -23.68
CA MET A 1 -11.05 -20.59 -23.43
C MET A 1 -11.38 -19.59 -22.35
N ASP A 2 -11.18 -19.99 -21.11
CA ASP A 2 -11.55 -19.20 -19.93
C ASP A 2 -10.45 -18.18 -19.70
N LEU A 3 -10.71 -16.92 -20.04
CA LEU A 3 -9.81 -15.81 -19.72
C LEU A 3 -9.97 -15.54 -18.22
N GLN A 4 -9.29 -16.35 -17.41
CA GLN A 4 -9.02 -16.02 -16.02
C GLN A 4 -8.32 -14.65 -16.05
N ARG A 5 -9.08 -13.58 -15.77
CA ARG A 5 -8.53 -12.23 -15.60
C ARG A 5 -7.49 -12.33 -14.49
N LYS A 6 -6.20 -12.36 -14.84
CA LYS A 6 -5.14 -12.21 -13.84
C LYS A 6 -5.34 -10.83 -13.21
N GLN A 7 -5.76 -10.83 -11.96
CA GLN A 7 -5.94 -9.60 -11.22
C GLN A 7 -4.55 -9.11 -10.77
N PRO A 8 -4.27 -7.81 -10.90
CA PRO A 8 -3.08 -7.22 -10.35
C PRO A 8 -3.12 -7.33 -8.82
N HIS A 9 -1.98 -7.68 -8.25
CA HIS A 9 -1.78 -7.77 -6.82
C HIS A 9 -0.62 -6.86 -6.42
N LEU A 10 -0.65 -6.37 -5.20
CA LEU A 10 0.37 -5.50 -4.63
C LEU A 10 0.68 -5.95 -3.21
N SER A 11 1.93 -5.80 -2.80
CA SER A 11 2.33 -5.85 -1.39
C SER A 11 3.20 -4.64 -1.08
N PHE A 12 3.22 -4.23 0.19
CA PHE A 12 4.11 -3.19 0.68
C PHE A 12 4.67 -3.56 2.05
N THR A 13 5.79 -2.93 2.40
CA THR A 13 6.37 -3.05 3.74
C THR A 13 6.13 -1.75 4.50
N ALA A 14 5.37 -1.82 5.58
CA ALA A 14 5.22 -0.72 6.52
C ALA A 14 6.45 -0.66 7.43
N SER A 15 6.96 0.55 7.67
CA SER A 15 8.06 0.81 8.61
C SER A 15 7.59 1.75 9.70
N ASN A 16 7.85 1.39 10.96
CA ASN A 16 7.48 2.17 12.13
C ASN A 16 8.74 2.74 12.79
N PRO A 17 8.99 4.06 12.68
CA PRO A 17 10.13 4.70 13.33
C PRO A 17 9.89 5.05 14.80
N LEU A 18 8.70 4.78 15.35
CA LEU A 18 8.33 5.16 16.71
C LEU A 18 8.77 4.11 17.74
N ILE A 19 8.96 4.56 18.98
CA ILE A 19 9.20 3.71 20.16
C ILE A 19 7.91 3.08 20.72
N LEU A 20 6.87 2.99 19.90
CA LEU A 20 5.51 2.56 20.22
C LEU A 20 5.03 1.62 19.09
N GLU A 21 4.15 0.66 19.37
CA GLU A 21 3.52 -0.17 18.33
C GLU A 21 2.47 0.66 17.56
N ILE A 22 2.46 0.48 16.23
CA ILE A 22 1.43 1.03 15.34
C ILE A 22 0.64 -0.14 14.77
N THR A 23 -0.68 0.02 14.68
CA THR A 23 -1.55 -0.93 14.00
C THR A 23 -2.29 -0.24 12.86
N LEU A 24 -2.13 -0.75 11.64
CA LEU A 24 -2.79 -0.26 10.44
C LEU A 24 -4.12 -0.98 10.24
N ASP A 25 -5.21 -0.22 10.20
CA ASP A 25 -6.56 -0.75 10.00
C ASP A 25 -7.00 -0.64 8.53
N ARG A 26 -6.66 0.47 7.86
CA ARG A 26 -6.95 0.68 6.45
C ARG A 26 -5.89 1.56 5.80
N VAL A 27 -5.64 1.30 4.52
CA VAL A 27 -4.76 2.10 3.67
C VAL A 27 -5.47 2.37 2.34
N ALA A 28 -5.45 3.62 1.89
CA ALA A 28 -5.90 4.00 0.57
C ALA A 28 -4.78 4.76 -0.14
N VAL A 29 -4.50 4.38 -1.39
CA VAL A 29 -3.38 4.92 -2.17
C VAL A 29 -3.83 5.22 -3.58
N SER A 30 -3.33 6.33 -4.09
CA SER A 30 -3.24 6.67 -5.51
C SER A 30 -1.77 6.89 -5.86
N ALA A 31 -1.29 6.20 -6.89
CA ALA A 31 0.09 6.29 -7.33
C ALA A 31 0.17 6.40 -8.86
N GLY A 32 1.17 7.14 -9.34
CA GLY A 32 1.27 7.51 -10.73
C GLY A 32 2.62 8.07 -11.15
N VAL A 33 2.70 8.57 -12.37
CA VAL A 33 3.91 9.24 -12.90
C VAL A 33 3.47 10.56 -13.52
N GLY A 34 4.17 11.65 -13.18
CA GLY A 34 3.88 12.98 -13.74
C GLY A 34 2.46 13.48 -13.42
N GLY A 35 1.92 13.08 -12.27
CA GLY A 35 0.56 13.44 -11.82
C GLY A 35 -0.58 12.64 -12.45
N VAL A 36 -0.28 11.68 -13.34
CA VAL A 36 -1.28 10.78 -13.92
C VAL A 36 -1.36 9.51 -13.08
N GLU A 37 -2.53 9.16 -12.55
CA GLU A 37 -2.74 7.93 -11.78
C GLU A 37 -2.63 6.68 -12.67
N PHE A 38 -1.86 5.70 -12.21
CA PHE A 38 -1.71 4.37 -12.82
C PHE A 38 -2.22 3.24 -11.91
N ILE A 39 -2.10 3.43 -10.60
CA ILE A 39 -2.56 2.50 -9.58
C ILE A 39 -3.42 3.25 -8.57
N SER A 40 -4.54 2.63 -8.22
CA SER A 40 -5.24 2.97 -6.98
C SER A 40 -5.75 1.73 -6.27
N PHE A 41 -5.72 1.77 -4.94
CA PHE A 41 -6.37 0.76 -4.12
C PHE A 41 -6.83 1.35 -2.78
N ASP A 42 -7.80 0.68 -2.20
CA ASP A 42 -8.39 1.03 -0.92
C ASP A 42 -8.65 -0.27 -0.17
N HIS A 43 -7.82 -0.54 0.85
CA HIS A 43 -7.78 -1.82 1.52
C HIS A 43 -7.99 -1.65 3.02
N THR A 44 -9.05 -2.26 3.53
CA THR A 44 -9.26 -2.45 4.97
C THR A 44 -8.80 -3.85 5.35
N PHE A 45 -7.92 -3.96 6.34
CA PHE A 45 -7.39 -5.23 6.79
C PHE A 45 -8.44 -5.97 7.63
N GLU A 46 -8.76 -7.22 7.28
CA GLU A 46 -9.63 -8.07 8.12
C GLU A 46 -9.00 -8.36 9.48
N THR A 47 -7.70 -8.64 9.47
CA THR A 47 -6.84 -8.67 10.66
C THR A 47 -5.89 -7.49 10.57
N PRO A 48 -6.01 -6.47 11.44
CA PRO A 48 -5.17 -5.28 11.37
C PRO A 48 -3.67 -5.60 11.32
N LEU A 49 -2.93 -4.85 10.51
CA LEU A 49 -1.50 -5.05 10.32
C LEU A 49 -0.74 -4.42 11.49
N VAL A 50 -0.17 -5.27 12.35
CA VAL A 50 0.63 -4.84 13.49
C VAL A 50 2.06 -4.55 13.03
N VAL A 51 2.51 -3.31 13.20
CA VAL A 51 3.88 -2.86 12.89
C VAL A 51 4.64 -2.65 14.20
N PRO A 52 5.62 -3.51 14.51
CA PRO A 52 6.29 -3.51 15.81
C PRO A 52 7.11 -2.23 16.04
N ILE A 53 7.44 -1.98 17.31
CA ILE A 53 8.29 -0.87 17.75
C ILE A 53 9.61 -0.88 16.97
N LEU A 54 9.97 0.25 16.35
CA LEU A 54 11.20 0.42 15.55
C LEU A 54 11.40 -0.67 14.47
N GLY A 55 10.31 -1.27 13.99
CA GLY A 55 10.36 -2.43 13.11
C GLY A 55 9.51 -2.26 11.86
N THR A 56 9.39 -3.36 11.12
CA THR A 56 8.68 -3.41 9.85
C THR A 56 7.67 -4.54 9.85
N ALA A 57 6.61 -4.41 9.04
CA ALA A 57 5.66 -5.48 8.77
C ALA A 57 5.28 -5.49 7.29
N ASP A 58 5.17 -6.68 6.71
CA ASP A 58 4.69 -6.88 5.35
C ASP A 58 3.16 -6.88 5.35
N SER A 59 2.54 -6.16 4.41
CA SER A 59 1.09 -6.08 4.28
C SER A 59 0.43 -7.40 3.90
N GLY A 60 1.22 -8.38 3.43
CA GLY A 60 0.73 -9.46 2.61
C GLY A 60 0.29 -8.96 1.24
N VAL A 61 -0.33 -9.87 0.50
CA VAL A 61 -0.82 -9.61 -0.85
C VAL A 61 -2.21 -8.96 -0.78
N ILE A 62 -2.32 -7.76 -1.34
CA ILE A 62 -3.58 -7.06 -1.57
C ILE A 62 -4.05 -7.40 -2.99
N GLU A 63 -5.18 -8.08 -3.07
CA GLU A 63 -5.82 -8.48 -4.32
C GLU A 63 -6.72 -7.37 -4.89
N ASN A 64 -7.07 -7.48 -6.17
CA ASN A 64 -8.02 -6.60 -6.87
C ASN A 64 -7.58 -5.13 -6.96
N VAL A 65 -6.29 -4.86 -7.11
CA VAL A 65 -5.78 -3.50 -7.31
C VAL A 65 -6.35 -2.89 -8.60
N ALA A 66 -6.80 -1.64 -8.59
CA ALA A 66 -7.30 -1.01 -9.80
C ALA A 66 -6.11 -0.54 -10.65
N LEU A 67 -6.05 -1.00 -11.90
CA LEU A 67 -5.16 -0.45 -12.93
C LEU A 67 -5.95 0.53 -13.78
N THR A 68 -5.75 1.81 -13.55
CA THR A 68 -6.49 2.86 -14.25
C THR A 68 -6.11 2.97 -15.72
N GLN A 69 -4.90 2.54 -16.11
CA GLN A 69 -4.41 2.62 -17.49
C GLN A 69 -4.27 1.26 -18.20
N GLY A 70 -4.94 0.20 -17.74
CA GLY A 70 -5.10 -1.05 -18.50
C GLY A 70 -3.86 -1.96 -18.64
N GLY A 71 -2.72 -1.60 -18.06
CA GLY A 71 -1.54 -2.45 -17.97
C GLY A 71 -0.34 -1.71 -17.40
N LEU A 72 0.35 -2.31 -16.43
CA LEU A 72 1.54 -1.76 -15.76
C LEU A 72 2.82 -1.80 -16.61
N ASP A 73 2.72 -2.33 -17.82
CA ASP A 73 3.81 -2.41 -18.82
C ASP A 73 4.29 -1.01 -19.30
N ILE A 74 3.71 0.07 -18.77
CA ILE A 74 3.93 1.45 -19.21
C ILE A 74 4.86 2.23 -18.26
N ILE A 75 5.20 1.72 -17.05
CA ILE A 75 6.09 2.45 -16.12
C ILE A 75 7.52 1.92 -16.26
N PRO A 76 8.36 2.49 -17.15
CA PRO A 76 9.66 1.94 -17.52
C PRO A 76 10.74 2.30 -16.50
N GLU A 77 10.41 3.19 -15.56
CA GLU A 77 11.38 3.89 -14.71
C GLU A 77 11.59 3.20 -13.35
N GLY A 78 10.75 2.22 -12.98
CA GLY A 78 10.89 1.48 -11.71
C GLY A 78 10.49 2.27 -10.45
N PHE A 79 9.90 3.46 -10.63
CA PHE A 79 9.41 4.31 -9.55
C PHE A 79 7.97 4.74 -9.81
N LEU A 80 7.27 5.07 -8.74
CA LEU A 80 5.95 5.70 -8.74
C LEU A 80 5.94 6.88 -7.78
N ASP A 81 5.24 7.94 -8.17
CA ASP A 81 4.86 9.02 -7.27
C ASP A 81 3.59 8.61 -6.53
N ILE A 82 3.58 8.74 -5.21
CA ILE A 82 2.38 8.65 -4.39
C ILE A 82 1.64 9.98 -4.51
N LEU A 83 0.55 9.96 -5.28
CA LEU A 83 -0.31 11.11 -5.54
C LEU A 83 -1.24 11.40 -4.35
N ASN A 84 -1.66 10.34 -3.66
CA ASN A 84 -2.36 10.42 -2.39
C ASN A 84 -2.13 9.14 -1.58
N LEU A 85 -1.91 9.28 -0.28
CA LEU A 85 -1.86 8.20 0.69
C LEU A 85 -2.64 8.61 1.93
N ASP A 86 -3.66 7.80 2.23
CA ASP A 86 -4.44 7.89 3.45
C ASP A 86 -4.21 6.64 4.30
N LEU A 87 -3.68 6.84 5.49
CA LEU A 87 -3.43 5.81 6.50
C LEU A 87 -4.41 5.99 7.66
N PHE A 88 -5.15 4.92 7.95
CA PHE A 88 -6.02 4.84 9.12
C PHE A 88 -5.37 3.85 10.07
N LEU A 89 -4.80 4.38 11.16
CA LEU A 89 -3.98 3.61 12.08
C LEU A 89 -4.31 3.90 13.54
N ARG A 90 -3.75 3.07 14.42
CA ARG A 90 -3.80 3.23 15.86
C ARG A 90 -2.38 3.19 16.41
N GLU A 91 -2.00 4.22 17.16
CA GLU A 91 -0.73 4.27 17.87
C GLU A 91 -0.86 3.73 19.30
N ALA A 92 0.27 3.34 19.89
CA ALA A 92 0.34 2.79 21.24
C ALA A 92 -0.58 1.58 21.46
N THR A 93 -0.67 0.73 20.43
CA THR A 93 -1.34 -0.56 20.49
C THR A 93 -0.48 -1.59 21.22
N ILE A 94 -1.08 -2.72 21.61
CA ILE A 94 -0.33 -3.89 22.10
C ILE A 94 -0.91 -5.13 21.42
N GLY A 95 -0.13 -5.75 20.53
CA GLY A 95 -0.59 -6.89 19.73
C GLY A 95 -1.82 -6.56 18.89
N GLY A 96 -1.93 -5.33 18.36
CA GLY A 96 -3.07 -4.91 17.54
C GLY A 96 -4.30 -4.41 18.31
N ILE A 97 -4.29 -4.46 19.64
CA ILE A 97 -5.45 -4.16 20.48
C ILE A 97 -5.33 -2.77 21.13
N GLY A 98 -6.45 -2.06 21.22
CA GLY A 98 -6.53 -0.75 21.87
C GLY A 98 -5.90 0.36 21.02
N GLY A 99 -5.13 1.24 21.67
CA GLY A 99 -4.44 2.37 21.05
C GLY A 99 -5.31 3.61 20.85
N ILE A 100 -4.69 4.65 20.29
CA ILE A 100 -5.34 5.92 19.92
C ILE A 100 -5.40 5.97 18.41
N SER A 101 -6.59 6.18 17.85
CA SER A 101 -6.76 6.37 16.41
C SER A 101 -6.08 7.65 15.95
N VAL A 102 -5.20 7.51 14.97
CA VAL A 102 -4.54 8.60 14.27
C VAL A 102 -4.73 8.33 12.79
N ASN A 103 -5.29 9.31 12.07
CA ASN A 103 -5.47 9.21 10.63
C ASN A 103 -4.53 10.22 9.99
N ASP A 104 -3.64 9.73 9.13
CA ASP A 104 -2.78 10.56 8.30
C ASP A 104 -3.34 10.55 6.89
N THR A 105 -3.82 11.68 6.41
CA THR A 105 -4.51 11.78 5.12
C THR A 105 -3.85 12.80 4.20
N GLY A 106 -3.88 12.57 2.89
CA GLY A 106 -3.33 13.49 1.91
C GLY A 106 -1.79 13.44 1.81
N LEU A 107 -1.17 12.35 2.26
CA LEU A 107 0.28 12.20 2.18
C LEU A 107 0.71 12.03 0.72
N THR A 108 1.86 12.60 0.36
CA THR A 108 2.44 12.49 -0.98
C THR A 108 3.92 12.14 -0.88
N ALA A 109 4.42 11.42 -1.88
CA ALA A 109 5.82 11.05 -1.99
C ALA A 109 6.21 10.98 -3.47
N THR A 110 7.47 11.25 -3.77
CA THR A 110 8.03 11.13 -5.13
C THR A 110 9.06 10.02 -5.16
N ASP A 111 9.31 9.45 -6.34
CA ASP A 111 10.35 8.44 -6.56
C ASP A 111 10.22 7.21 -5.62
N THR A 112 9.00 6.75 -5.35
CA THR A 112 8.78 5.56 -4.52
C THR A 112 9.14 4.31 -5.32
N SER A 113 10.18 3.60 -4.88
CA SER A 113 10.69 2.39 -5.53
C SER A 113 9.61 1.33 -5.66
N THR A 114 9.40 0.83 -6.89
CA THR A 114 8.38 -0.17 -7.21
C THR A 114 8.98 -1.31 -8.03
N THR A 115 8.66 -2.55 -7.66
CA THR A 115 9.06 -3.73 -8.44
C THR A 115 7.86 -4.33 -9.14
N TRP A 116 7.95 -4.49 -10.46
CA TRP A 116 6.89 -5.09 -11.27
C TRP A 116 7.21 -6.55 -11.58
N VAL A 117 6.29 -7.46 -11.24
CA VAL A 117 6.38 -8.86 -11.64
C VAL A 117 5.27 -9.12 -12.67
N THR A 118 5.63 -9.09 -13.95
CA THR A 118 4.71 -9.52 -15.00
C THR A 118 4.79 -11.04 -15.15
N PRO A 119 3.66 -11.74 -15.31
CA PRO A 119 3.65 -13.19 -15.43
C PRO A 119 3.95 -13.69 -16.85
N PHE A 120 4.55 -12.85 -17.70
CA PHE A 120 4.83 -13.12 -19.11
C PHE A 120 6.33 -12.94 -19.38
N ASN A 121 7.14 -13.84 -18.82
CA ASN A 121 8.49 -14.14 -19.29
C ASN A 121 8.51 -15.57 -19.84
#